data_AF-A0A355G986-F1
#
_entry.id   AF-A0A355G986-F1
#
_cell.length_a   1.000
_cell.length_b   1.000
_cell.length_c   1.000
_cell.angle_alpha   90.00
_cell.angle_beta   90.00
_cell.angle_gamma   90.00
#
_symmetry.space_group_name_H-M   'P 1'
#
loop_
_entity.id
_entity.type
_entity.pdbx_description
1 polymer ?
#
loop_
_entity_poly.entity_id
_entity_poly.type
_entity_poly.pdbx_seq_one_letter_code
_entity_poly.pdbx_strand_id
1 'polypeptide(L)'
;MASVKVNVIKRDNSDNYYARWVDPVTFRERRKSTKTKIKRDAERFALRLEKEINEGSYYDLSKTKWADFKERYETEVFPGFAEDSVVKANLIFRHVEAIINPNLLIQVDADAISKMVKELRERGLEDVTIKGYLIYIKAALNWAYEINMLPSVPKFPKFKRIREEKVMRGRPICLEEFERMLDAVPGVCGEKQADSWKFHLRGLWCSGLRLKESLNLYWDRED
;
A
#
# COMPACT_ATOMS: atom_id res chain seq x y z
N MET A 1 12.09 -20.37 25.10
CA MET A 1 10.75 -19.86 25.50
C MET A 1 9.90 -21.05 25.89
N ALA A 2 9.15 -20.97 26.99
CA ALA A 2 8.29 -22.07 27.42
C ALA A 2 7.17 -22.26 26.38
N SER A 3 6.91 -23.51 25.96
CA SER A 3 5.80 -23.83 25.06
C SER A 3 4.49 -23.42 25.70
N VAL A 4 3.69 -22.61 24.99
CA VAL A 4 2.36 -22.22 25.44
C VAL A 4 1.47 -23.46 25.38
N LYS A 5 0.81 -23.81 26.49
CA LYS A 5 -0.15 -24.92 26.55
C LYS A 5 -1.58 -24.40 26.42
N VAL A 6 -2.38 -25.06 25.60
CA VAL A 6 -3.80 -24.75 25.45
C VAL A 6 -4.64 -25.80 26.17
N ASN A 7 -5.37 -25.38 27.20
CA ASN A 7 -6.22 -26.27 27.98
C ASN A 7 -7.69 -26.18 27.53
N VAL A 8 -8.38 -27.32 27.49
CA VAL A 8 -9.82 -27.37 27.22
C VAL A 8 -10.61 -27.30 28.53
N ILE A 9 -11.54 -26.36 28.63
CA ILE A 9 -12.45 -26.20 29.77
C ILE A 9 -13.91 -26.24 29.31
N LYS A 10 -14.79 -26.76 30.17
CA LYS A 10 -16.24 -26.64 30.02
C LYS A 10 -16.74 -25.53 30.95
N ARG A 11 -17.67 -24.71 30.47
CA ARG A 11 -18.30 -23.66 31.30
C ARG A 11 -19.70 -24.11 31.68
N ASP A 12 -20.14 -23.77 32.88
CA ASP A 12 -21.47 -24.15 33.35
C ASP A 12 -22.59 -23.49 32.53
N ASN A 13 -22.31 -22.32 31.94
CA ASN A 13 -23.27 -21.52 31.17
C ASN A 13 -23.14 -21.67 29.63
N SER A 14 -22.51 -22.75 29.14
CA SER A 14 -22.41 -23.01 27.69
C SER A 14 -22.22 -24.50 27.40
N ASP A 15 -23.00 -25.01 26.45
CA ASP A 15 -22.86 -26.38 25.97
C ASP A 15 -21.53 -26.66 25.26
N ASN A 16 -20.90 -25.63 24.70
CA ASN A 16 -19.64 -25.76 23.96
C ASN A 16 -18.42 -25.75 24.89
N TYR A 17 -17.41 -26.54 24.54
CA TYR A 17 -16.08 -26.47 25.16
C TYR A 17 -15.33 -25.20 24.75
N TYR A 18 -14.42 -24.72 25.60
CA TYR A 18 -13.57 -23.56 25.35
C TYR A 18 -12.10 -23.95 25.47
N ALA A 19 -11.27 -23.38 24.61
CA ALA A 19 -9.81 -23.39 24.74
C ALA A 19 -9.36 -22.20 25.59
N ARG A 20 -8.49 -22.44 26.58
CA ARG A 20 -7.91 -21.46 27.51
C ARG A 20 -6.39 -21.52 27.41
N TRP A 21 -5.73 -20.38 27.25
CA TRP A 21 -4.27 -20.29 27.24
C TRP A 21 -3.82 -18.96 27.83
N VAL A 22 -2.54 -18.88 28.20
CA VAL A 22 -1.88 -17.61 28.54
C VAL A 22 -1.19 -17.12 27.27
N ASP A 23 -1.57 -15.94 26.80
CA ASP A 23 -0.96 -15.33 25.63
C ASP A 23 0.52 -15.00 25.91
N PRO A 24 1.48 -15.50 25.09
CA PRO A 24 2.91 -15.31 25.35
C PRO A 24 3.37 -13.86 25.17
N VAL A 25 2.59 -13.03 24.48
CA VAL A 25 2.90 -11.61 24.25
C VAL A 25 2.30 -10.75 25.36
N THR A 26 1.02 -10.95 25.67
CA THR A 26 0.31 -10.09 26.64
C THR A 26 0.34 -10.61 28.08
N PHE A 27 0.80 -11.85 28.30
CA PHE A 27 0.76 -12.58 29.58
C PHE A 27 -0.62 -12.66 30.22
N ARG A 28 -1.68 -12.34 29.47
CA ARG A 28 -3.07 -12.39 29.91
C ARG A 28 -3.68 -13.72 29.54
N GLU A 29 -4.58 -14.19 30.39
CA GLU A 29 -5.40 -15.35 30.07
C GLU A 29 -6.40 -15.02 28.96
N ARG A 30 -6.41 -15.85 27.92
CA ARG A 30 -7.34 -15.79 26.81
C ARG A 30 -8.18 -17.05 26.75
N ARG A 31 -9.41 -16.88 26.23
CA ARG A 31 -10.38 -17.96 26.07
C ARG A 31 -11.05 -17.85 24.70
N LYS A 32 -11.21 -18.98 24.01
CA LYS A 32 -11.88 -19.06 22.71
C LYS A 32 -12.85 -20.24 22.69
N SER A 33 -14.08 -20.02 22.22
CA SER A 33 -15.04 -21.11 22.07
C SER A 33 -14.59 -22.06 20.97
N THR A 34 -14.63 -23.37 21.25
CA THR A 34 -14.34 -24.41 20.25
C THR A 34 -15.54 -24.68 19.33
N LYS A 35 -16.72 -24.08 19.63
CA LYS A 35 -18.00 -24.28 18.93
C LYS A 35 -18.45 -25.75 18.81
N THR A 36 -17.91 -26.64 19.65
CA THR A 36 -18.32 -28.05 19.69
C THR A 36 -18.64 -28.47 21.12
N LYS A 37 -19.65 -29.35 21.23
CA LYS A 37 -20.04 -30.03 22.48
C LYS A 37 -19.26 -31.33 22.70
N ILE A 38 -18.42 -31.74 21.75
CA ILE A 38 -17.68 -33.00 21.78
C ILE A 38 -16.26 -32.73 22.29
N LYS A 39 -15.91 -33.35 23.43
CA LYS A 39 -14.60 -33.16 24.08
C LYS A 39 -13.42 -33.47 23.15
N ARG A 40 -13.51 -34.56 22.38
CA ARG A 40 -12.47 -35.01 21.45
C ARG A 40 -12.18 -33.99 20.33
N ASP A 41 -13.23 -33.36 19.79
CA ASP A 41 -13.06 -32.34 18.75
C ASP A 41 -12.54 -31.02 19.34
N ALA A 42 -12.94 -30.70 20.58
CA ALA A 42 -12.40 -29.57 21.32
C ALA A 42 -10.90 -29.73 21.61
N GLU A 43 -10.45 -30.93 21.96
CA GLU A 43 -9.02 -31.27 22.14
C GLU A 43 -8.24 -31.16 20.84
N ARG A 44 -8.79 -31.62 19.70
CA ARG A 44 -8.17 -31.42 18.38
C ARG A 44 -8.06 -29.94 18.02
N PHE A 45 -9.08 -29.14 18.33
CA PHE A 45 -9.04 -27.69 18.14
C PHE A 45 -7.95 -27.05 19.03
N ALA A 46 -7.88 -27.45 20.30
CA ALA A 46 -6.86 -26.97 21.24
C ALA A 46 -5.43 -27.31 20.78
N LEU A 47 -5.19 -28.54 20.31
CA LEU A 47 -3.89 -28.94 19.77
C LEU A 47 -3.47 -28.12 18.54
N ARG A 48 -4.41 -27.82 17.65
CA ARG A 48 -4.14 -26.96 16.48
C ARG A 48 -3.82 -25.54 16.91
N LEU A 49 -4.61 -25.00 17.84
CA LEU A 49 -4.42 -23.67 18.40
C LEU A 49 -3.08 -23.56 19.13
N GLU A 50 -2.69 -24.61 19.88
CA GLU A 50 -1.40 -24.71 20.57
C GLU A 50 -0.25 -24.68 19.57
N LYS A 51 -0.37 -25.44 18.48
CA LYS A 51 0.61 -25.43 17.39
C LYS A 51 0.74 -24.03 16.77
N GLU A 52 -0.39 -23.39 16.42
CA GLU A 52 -0.40 -22.04 15.84
C GLU A 52 0.22 -20.99 16.77
N ILE A 53 -0.03 -21.07 18.08
CA ILE A 53 0.55 -20.13 19.05
C ILE A 53 2.06 -20.35 19.19
N ASN A 54 2.50 -21.61 19.27
CA ASN A 54 3.92 -21.92 19.41
C ASN A 54 4.73 -21.65 18.13
N GLU A 55 4.11 -21.79 16.96
CA GLU A 55 4.70 -21.42 15.67
C GLU A 55 4.65 -19.90 15.41
N GLY A 56 3.98 -19.13 16.28
CA GLY A 56 3.83 -17.68 16.14
C GLY A 56 2.88 -17.25 15.01
N SER A 57 2.09 -18.19 14.46
CA SER A 57 1.09 -17.92 13.42
C SER A 57 -0.29 -17.55 13.99
N TYR A 58 -0.47 -17.70 15.31
CA TYR A 58 -1.70 -17.28 15.99
C TYR A 58 -1.72 -15.78 16.25
N TYR A 59 -2.62 -15.08 15.56
CA TYR A 59 -2.89 -13.67 15.81
C TYR A 59 -4.33 -13.51 16.31
N ASP A 60 -4.51 -12.76 17.41
CA ASP A 60 -5.84 -12.26 17.75
C ASP A 60 -6.25 -11.34 16.58
N LEU A 61 -7.34 -11.66 15.89
CA LEU A 61 -7.78 -10.91 14.72
C LEU A 61 -7.95 -9.45 15.15
N SER A 62 -7.04 -8.59 14.70
CA SER A 62 -7.17 -7.16 14.92
C SER A 62 -8.55 -6.72 14.45
N LYS A 63 -9.33 -6.15 15.37
CA LYS A 63 -10.70 -5.67 15.09
C LYS A 63 -10.70 -4.27 14.48
N THR A 64 -9.53 -3.75 14.11
CA THR A 64 -9.39 -2.43 13.49
C THR A 64 -10.18 -2.40 12.18
N LYS A 65 -11.12 -1.46 12.10
CA LYS A 65 -11.87 -1.24 10.86
C LYS A 65 -10.95 -0.59 9.83
N TRP A 66 -11.24 -0.86 8.56
CA TRP A 66 -10.53 -0.22 7.46
C TRP A 66 -10.66 1.30 7.50
N ALA A 67 -11.86 1.82 7.80
CA ALA A 67 -12.12 3.25 7.89
C ALA A 67 -11.27 3.94 8.98
N ASP A 68 -11.25 3.36 10.20
CA ASP A 68 -10.45 3.88 11.32
C ASP A 68 -8.95 3.91 10.98
N PHE A 69 -8.46 2.88 10.28
CA PHE A 69 -7.08 2.83 9.80
C PHE A 69 -6.79 3.95 8.80
N LYS A 70 -7.69 4.14 7.82
CA LYS A 70 -7.52 5.15 6.77
C LYS A 70 -7.48 6.56 7.35
N GLU A 71 -8.42 6.89 8.24
CA GLU A 71 -8.47 8.20 8.92
C GLU A 71 -7.18 8.48 9.71
N ARG A 72 -6.66 7.47 10.43
CA ARG A 72 -5.39 7.60 11.14
C ARG A 72 -4.20 7.74 10.21
N TYR A 73 -4.17 7.03 9.08
CA TYR A 73 -3.09 7.18 8.10
C TYR A 73 -3.12 8.58 7.45
N GLU A 74 -4.32 9.09 7.16
CA GLU A 74 -4.53 10.43 6.60
C GLU A 74 -4.10 11.53 7.58
N THR A 75 -4.29 11.35 8.89
CA THR A 75 -3.97 12.37 9.89
C THR A 75 -2.52 12.29 10.37
N GLU A 76 -1.97 11.08 10.52
CA GLU A 76 -0.64 10.88 11.11
C GLU A 76 0.48 10.82 10.06
N VAL A 77 0.21 10.34 8.84
CA VAL A 77 1.25 10.07 7.82
C VAL A 77 1.21 11.04 6.65
N PHE A 78 0.03 11.39 6.13
CA PHE A 78 -0.06 12.29 4.98
C PHE A 78 0.56 13.68 5.17
N PRO A 79 0.57 14.31 6.35
CA PRO A 79 1.24 15.60 6.53
C PRO A 79 2.75 15.56 6.24
N GLY A 80 3.39 14.39 6.33
CA GLY A 80 4.80 14.21 5.98
C GLY A 80 5.07 13.94 4.50
N PHE A 81 4.02 13.84 3.65
CA PHE A 81 4.15 13.47 2.24
C PHE A 81 3.98 14.68 1.33
N ALA A 82 4.65 14.63 0.17
CA ALA A 82 4.35 15.55 -0.92
C ALA A 82 2.91 15.35 -1.43
N GLU A 83 2.25 16.43 -1.87
CA GLU A 83 0.86 16.42 -2.34
C GLU A 83 0.60 15.35 -3.42
N ASP A 84 1.47 15.24 -4.42
CA ASP A 84 1.36 14.24 -5.48
C ASP A 84 1.37 12.79 -4.95
N SER A 85 2.10 12.55 -3.85
CA SER A 85 2.14 11.24 -3.19
C SER A 85 0.84 10.96 -2.44
N VAL A 86 0.26 11.97 -1.79
CA VAL A 86 -1.06 11.87 -1.13
C VAL A 86 -2.15 11.55 -2.15
N VAL A 87 -2.15 12.21 -3.32
CA VAL A 87 -3.10 11.94 -4.40
C VAL A 87 -3.03 10.48 -4.86
N LYS A 88 -1.82 9.94 -5.06
CA LYS A 88 -1.62 8.53 -5.46
C LYS A 88 -2.02 7.54 -4.37
N ALA A 89 -1.73 7.85 -3.10
CA ALA A 89 -2.15 7.02 -1.97
C ALA A 89 -3.68 6.95 -1.87
N ASN A 90 -4.37 8.09 -2.01
CA ASN A 90 -5.82 8.16 -2.02
C ASN A 90 -6.43 7.39 -3.20
N LEU A 91 -5.81 7.45 -4.38
CA LEU A 91 -6.28 6.69 -5.54
C LEU A 91 -6.24 5.19 -5.29
N ILE A 92 -5.15 4.66 -4.69
CA ILE A 92 -5.10 3.22 -4.39
C ILE A 92 -6.08 2.84 -3.27
N PHE A 93 -6.31 3.69 -2.27
CA PHE A 93 -7.33 3.44 -1.25
C PHE A 93 -8.74 3.36 -1.84
N ARG A 94 -9.05 4.21 -2.82
CA ARG A 94 -10.32 4.09 -3.57
C ARG A 94 -10.43 2.77 -4.33
N HIS A 95 -9.33 2.28 -4.92
CA HIS A 95 -9.31 0.96 -5.57
C HIS A 95 -9.52 -0.18 -4.56
N VAL A 96 -8.94 -0.09 -3.37
CA VAL A 96 -9.19 -1.06 -2.28
C VAL A 96 -10.67 -1.06 -1.90
N GLU A 97 -11.25 0.11 -1.67
CA GLU A 97 -12.66 0.25 -1.29
C GLU A 97 -13.59 -0.26 -2.39
N ALA A 98 -13.29 0.03 -3.65
CA ALA A 98 -14.12 -0.37 -4.78
C ALA A 98 -14.01 -1.88 -5.13
N ILE A 99 -12.84 -2.49 -4.95
CA ILE A 99 -12.57 -3.86 -5.44
C ILE A 99 -12.57 -4.88 -4.30
N ILE A 100 -11.93 -4.55 -3.18
CA ILE A 100 -11.85 -5.45 -2.01
C ILE A 100 -13.04 -5.20 -1.06
N ASN A 101 -13.47 -3.94 -0.94
CA ASN A 101 -14.52 -3.50 -0.01
C ASN A 101 -14.32 -4.05 1.43
N PRO A 102 -13.17 -3.80 2.07
CA PRO A 102 -12.88 -4.35 3.38
C PRO A 102 -13.64 -3.60 4.49
N ASN A 103 -14.27 -4.35 5.39
CA ASN A 103 -14.77 -3.82 6.66
C ASN A 103 -13.65 -3.75 7.71
N LEU A 104 -12.79 -4.77 7.74
CA LEU A 104 -11.64 -4.87 8.66
C LEU A 104 -10.32 -4.74 7.91
N LEU A 105 -9.33 -4.12 8.53
CA LEU A 105 -8.00 -3.96 7.93
C LEU A 105 -7.37 -5.31 7.54
N ILE A 106 -7.59 -6.35 8.35
CA ILE A 106 -7.04 -7.69 8.11
C ILE A 106 -7.60 -8.37 6.85
N GLN A 107 -8.71 -7.87 6.29
CA GLN A 107 -9.28 -8.38 5.04
C GLN A 107 -8.50 -7.94 3.79
N VAL A 108 -7.59 -6.97 3.94
CA VAL A 108 -6.63 -6.61 2.89
C VAL A 108 -5.46 -7.60 2.96
N ASP A 109 -5.74 -8.87 2.65
CA ASP A 109 -4.77 -9.97 2.67
C ASP A 109 -4.12 -10.22 1.30
N ALA A 110 -3.27 -11.24 1.21
CA ALA A 110 -2.55 -11.57 -0.03
C ALA A 110 -3.48 -11.97 -1.18
N ASP A 111 -4.60 -12.63 -0.87
CA ASP A 111 -5.57 -13.08 -1.87
C ASP A 111 -6.42 -11.90 -2.35
N ALA A 112 -6.84 -11.02 -1.45
CA ALA A 112 -7.54 -9.77 -1.77
C ALA A 112 -6.69 -8.85 -2.65
N ILE A 113 -5.39 -8.70 -2.31
CA ILE A 113 -4.44 -7.93 -3.14
C ILE A 113 -4.29 -8.58 -4.52
N SER A 114 -4.19 -9.91 -4.60
CA SER A 114 -4.07 -10.61 -5.88
C SER A 114 -5.32 -10.46 -6.75
N LYS A 115 -6.52 -10.49 -6.15
CA LYS A 115 -7.79 -10.19 -6.83
C LYS A 115 -7.83 -8.75 -7.33
N MET A 116 -7.42 -7.79 -6.51
CA MET A 116 -7.33 -6.38 -6.90
C MET A 116 -6.39 -6.19 -8.10
N VAL A 117 -5.23 -6.85 -8.11
CA VAL A 117 -4.31 -6.80 -9.25
C VAL A 117 -4.94 -7.38 -10.52
N LYS A 118 -5.67 -8.49 -10.41
CA LYS A 118 -6.38 -9.09 -11.55
C LYS A 118 -7.42 -8.13 -12.13
N GLU A 119 -8.25 -7.55 -11.29
CA GLU A 119 -9.28 -6.58 -11.67
C GLU A 119 -8.67 -5.32 -12.32
N LEU A 120 -7.57 -4.80 -11.78
CA LEU A 120 -6.88 -3.64 -12.37
C LEU A 120 -6.32 -3.95 -13.77
N ARG A 121 -5.87 -5.19 -14.02
CA ARG A 121 -5.46 -5.62 -15.37
C ARG A 121 -6.63 -5.73 -16.33
N GLU A 122 -7.77 -6.24 -15.85
CA GLU A 122 -9.00 -6.33 -16.66
C GLU A 122 -9.52 -4.93 -17.04
N ARG A 123 -9.28 -3.92 -16.19
CA ARG A 123 -9.52 -2.51 -16.49
C ARG A 123 -8.49 -1.87 -17.42
N GLY A 124 -7.52 -2.65 -17.91
CA GLY A 124 -6.51 -2.20 -18.88
C GLY A 124 -5.32 -1.44 -18.29
N LEU A 125 -5.11 -1.46 -16.96
CA LEU A 125 -3.93 -0.85 -16.37
C LEU A 125 -2.67 -1.68 -16.65
N GLU A 126 -1.59 -1.00 -17.03
CA GLU A 126 -0.28 -1.62 -17.18
C GLU A 126 0.29 -2.09 -15.83
N ASP A 127 1.02 -3.21 -15.85
CA ASP A 127 1.69 -3.76 -14.66
C ASP A 127 2.67 -2.77 -14.00
N VAL A 128 3.26 -1.82 -14.76
CA VAL A 128 4.10 -0.75 -14.20
C VAL A 128 3.28 0.16 -13.29
N THR A 129 2.09 0.56 -13.75
CA THR A 129 1.17 1.44 -13.01
C THR A 129 0.64 0.72 -11.78
N ILE A 130 0.19 -0.53 -11.94
CA ILE A 130 -0.29 -1.35 -10.83
C ILE A 130 0.79 -1.51 -9.76
N LYS A 131 2.03 -1.82 -10.15
CA LYS A 131 3.16 -1.90 -9.23
C LYS A 131 3.40 -0.57 -8.51
N GLY A 132 3.31 0.55 -9.22
CA GLY A 132 3.41 1.89 -8.65
C GLY A 132 2.37 2.15 -7.57
N TYR A 133 1.11 1.75 -7.81
CA TYR A 133 0.04 1.87 -6.83
C TYR A 133 0.24 0.94 -5.62
N LEU A 134 0.68 -0.30 -5.86
CA LEU A 134 0.90 -1.26 -4.79
C LEU A 134 2.00 -0.83 -3.79
N ILE A 135 2.92 0.04 -4.19
CA ILE A 135 3.93 0.61 -3.27
C ILE A 135 3.26 1.42 -2.16
N TYR A 136 2.25 2.22 -2.49
CA TYR A 136 1.56 3.08 -1.51
C TYR A 136 0.79 2.27 -0.48
N ILE A 137 0.02 1.28 -0.92
CA ILE A 137 -0.70 0.40 0.00
C ILE A 137 0.26 -0.47 0.81
N LYS A 138 1.37 -0.93 0.23
CA LYS A 138 2.39 -1.66 1.00
C LYS A 138 3.01 -0.78 2.09
N ALA A 139 3.32 0.48 1.79
CA ALA A 139 3.81 1.42 2.78
C ALA A 139 2.78 1.66 3.89
N ALA A 140 1.50 1.79 3.54
CA ALA A 140 0.42 1.97 4.50
C ALA A 140 0.23 0.75 5.41
N LEU A 141 0.26 -0.48 4.86
CA LEU A 141 0.17 -1.72 5.64
C LEU A 141 1.41 -1.96 6.51
N ASN A 142 2.60 -1.59 6.05
CA ASN A 142 3.81 -1.60 6.87
C ASN A 142 3.67 -0.66 8.05
N TRP A 143 3.22 0.58 7.83
CA TRP A 143 2.97 1.51 8.94
C TRP A 143 1.94 0.95 9.92
N ALA A 144 0.86 0.34 9.43
CA ALA A 144 -0.14 -0.32 10.28
C ALA A 144 0.47 -1.44 11.16
N TYR A 145 1.45 -2.17 10.63
CA TYR A 145 2.20 -3.18 11.36
C TYR A 145 3.07 -2.56 12.45
N GLU A 146 3.82 -1.50 12.14
CA GLU A 146 4.68 -0.78 13.11
C GLU A 146 3.89 -0.27 14.32
N ILE A 147 2.67 0.23 14.09
CA ILE A 147 1.79 0.73 15.17
C ILE A 147 0.86 -0.34 15.76
N ASN A 148 1.11 -1.62 15.45
CA ASN A 148 0.38 -2.78 15.95
C ASN A 148 -1.13 -2.80 15.61
N MET A 149 -1.56 -2.13 14.54
CA MET A 149 -2.92 -2.27 13.99
C MET A 149 -3.10 -3.53 13.15
N LEU A 150 -2.00 -4.01 12.56
CA LEU A 150 -1.98 -5.20 11.72
C LEU A 150 -0.94 -6.19 12.29
N PRO A 151 -1.28 -7.47 12.50
CA PRO A 151 -0.36 -8.43 13.10
C PRO A 151 0.81 -8.83 12.18
N SER A 152 0.58 -8.84 10.88
CA SER A 152 1.61 -9.12 9.87
C SER A 152 1.20 -8.51 8.54
N VAL A 153 2.20 -8.11 7.75
CA VAL A 153 1.98 -7.53 6.44
C VAL A 153 1.79 -8.66 5.41
N PRO A 154 0.72 -8.65 4.60
CA PRO A 154 0.48 -9.68 3.60
C PRO A 154 1.58 -9.71 2.54
N LYS A 155 1.77 -10.87 1.91
CA LYS A 155 2.68 -11.02 0.78
C LYS A 155 2.10 -10.34 -0.45
N PHE A 156 2.89 -9.48 -1.08
CA PHE A 156 2.52 -8.82 -2.33
C PHE A 156 2.93 -9.67 -3.54
N PRO A 157 2.13 -9.64 -4.62
CA PRO A 157 2.48 -10.33 -5.85
C PRO A 157 3.79 -9.78 -6.43
N LYS A 158 4.65 -10.68 -6.89
CA LYS A 158 5.88 -10.31 -7.59
C LYS A 158 5.54 -10.02 -9.05
N PHE A 159 5.84 -8.80 -9.48
CA PHE A 159 5.78 -8.43 -10.88
C PHE A 159 7.10 -8.85 -11.53
N LYS A 160 7.04 -9.61 -12.63
CA LYS A 160 8.23 -9.82 -13.47
C LYS A 160 8.74 -8.45 -13.92
N ARG A 161 10.05 -8.30 -14.06
CA ARG A 161 10.61 -7.08 -14.67
C ARG A 161 10.00 -6.97 -16.06
N ILE A 162 9.15 -5.96 -16.26
CA ILE A 162 8.50 -5.69 -17.55
C ILE A 162 9.55 -5.22 -18.57
N ARG A 163 10.68 -4.65 -18.08
CA ARG A 163 11.84 -4.29 -18.88
C ARG A 163 13.08 -4.87 -18.22
N GLU A 164 13.84 -5.68 -18.96
CA GLU A 164 15.11 -6.26 -18.50
C GLU A 164 16.20 -5.17 -18.38
N GLU A 165 16.12 -4.14 -19.23
CA GLU A 165 17.02 -3.00 -19.27
C GLU A 165 16.37 -1.72 -18.73
N LYS A 166 17.18 -0.78 -18.22
CA LYS A 166 16.75 0.60 -17.91
C LYS A 166 16.50 1.34 -19.23
N VAL A 167 15.40 1.03 -19.91
CA VAL A 167 15.03 1.70 -21.16
C VAL A 167 14.47 3.08 -20.82
N MET A 168 15.20 4.14 -21.18
CA MET A 168 14.70 5.51 -21.13
C MET A 168 13.43 5.61 -21.98
N ARG A 169 12.43 6.39 -21.52
CA ARG A 169 11.16 6.54 -22.26
C ARG A 169 11.33 7.19 -23.64
N GLY A 170 12.45 7.85 -23.89
CA GLY A 170 12.84 8.40 -25.18
C GLY A 170 14.35 8.65 -25.22
N ARG A 171 14.87 8.86 -26.44
CA ARG A 171 16.26 9.28 -26.63
C ARG A 171 16.43 10.78 -26.33
N PRO A 172 17.63 11.22 -25.94
CA PRO A 172 17.95 12.65 -25.91
C PRO A 172 17.77 13.29 -27.29
N ILE A 173 17.31 14.54 -27.30
CA ILE A 173 17.21 15.35 -28.52
C ILE A 173 18.61 15.88 -28.91
N CYS A 174 18.87 15.99 -30.21
CA CYS A 174 20.11 16.59 -30.73
C CYS A 174 19.96 18.11 -30.91
N LEU A 175 21.07 18.82 -31.13
CA LEU A 175 21.07 20.27 -31.34
C LEU A 175 20.24 20.66 -32.57
N GLU A 176 20.42 19.95 -33.68
CA GLU A 176 19.70 20.20 -34.94
C GLU A 176 18.19 20.01 -34.77
N GLU A 177 17.79 19.08 -33.91
CA GLU A 177 16.38 18.81 -33.61
C GLU A 177 15.81 19.88 -32.67
N PHE A 178 16.62 20.37 -31.74
CA PHE A 178 16.25 21.49 -30.89
C PHE A 178 16.06 22.77 -31.71
N GLU A 179 16.94 23.06 -32.66
CA GLU A 179 16.82 24.21 -33.56
C GLU A 179 15.55 24.11 -34.42
N ARG A 180 15.29 22.94 -35.03
CA ARG A 180 14.04 22.70 -35.77
C ARG A 180 12.80 22.84 -34.89
N MET A 181 12.88 22.45 -33.62
CA MET A 181 11.79 22.64 -32.67
C MET A 181 11.55 24.13 -32.43
N LEU A 182 12.60 24.96 -32.30
CA LEU A 182 12.47 26.41 -32.17
C LEU A 182 11.81 27.05 -33.41
N ASP A 183 12.17 26.59 -34.61
CA ASP A 183 11.57 27.08 -35.86
C ASP A 183 10.08 26.76 -35.96
N ALA A 184 9.65 25.61 -35.42
CA ALA A 184 8.26 25.19 -35.41
C ALA A 184 7.38 25.90 -34.36
N VAL A 185 7.97 26.56 -33.36
CA VAL A 185 7.25 27.20 -32.23
C VAL A 185 6.10 28.11 -32.69
N PRO A 186 6.29 29.06 -33.62
CA PRO A 186 5.22 29.98 -34.02
C PRO A 186 3.98 29.26 -34.57
N GLY A 187 4.18 28.12 -35.26
CA GLY A 187 3.10 27.30 -35.79
C GLY A 187 2.30 26.55 -34.71
N VAL A 188 2.86 26.35 -33.53
CA VAL A 188 2.22 25.59 -32.42
C VAL A 188 1.53 26.52 -31.42
N CYS A 189 2.20 27.58 -30.96
CA CYS A 189 1.67 28.49 -29.94
C CYS A 189 1.14 29.82 -30.50
N GLY A 190 1.31 30.06 -31.81
CA GLY A 190 1.01 31.32 -32.46
C GLY A 190 2.12 32.37 -32.28
N GLU A 191 2.21 33.30 -33.24
CA GLU A 191 3.26 34.33 -33.32
C GLU A 191 3.39 35.17 -32.04
N LYS A 192 2.26 35.55 -31.43
CA LYS A 192 2.25 36.42 -30.24
C LYS A 192 2.99 35.82 -29.04
N GLN A 193 3.02 34.50 -28.92
CA GLN A 193 3.63 33.81 -27.78
C GLN A 193 4.98 33.18 -28.13
N ALA A 194 5.36 33.19 -29.41
CA ALA A 194 6.49 32.43 -29.92
C ALA A 194 7.82 32.83 -29.26
N ASP A 195 8.06 34.12 -29.03
CA ASP A 195 9.30 34.59 -28.41
C ASP A 195 9.44 34.13 -26.96
N SER A 196 8.35 34.17 -26.19
CA SER A 196 8.35 33.68 -24.80
C SER A 196 8.62 32.18 -24.73
N TRP A 197 8.01 31.39 -25.63
CA TRP A 197 8.25 29.95 -25.73
C TRP A 197 9.69 29.64 -26.15
N LYS A 198 10.22 30.31 -27.18
CA LYS A 198 11.61 30.15 -27.62
C LYS A 198 12.60 30.50 -26.51
N PHE A 199 12.34 31.57 -25.75
CA PHE A 199 13.15 31.94 -24.59
C PHE A 199 13.14 30.84 -23.53
N HIS A 200 11.96 30.33 -23.17
CA HIS A 200 11.83 29.26 -22.17
C HIS A 200 12.53 27.96 -22.60
N LEU A 201 12.37 27.55 -23.87
CA LEU A 201 13.02 26.36 -24.43
C LEU A 201 14.56 26.48 -24.39
N ARG A 202 15.11 27.64 -24.74
CA ARG A 202 16.56 27.91 -24.61
C ARG A 202 17.01 27.90 -23.15
N GLY A 203 16.20 28.45 -22.24
CA GLY A 203 16.45 28.39 -20.81
C GLY A 203 16.54 26.94 -20.30
N LEU A 204 15.61 26.07 -20.70
CA LEU A 204 15.63 24.63 -20.37
C LEU A 204 16.87 23.93 -20.94
N TRP A 205 17.21 24.21 -22.21
CA TRP A 205 18.39 23.64 -22.88
C TRP A 205 19.69 24.00 -22.17
N CYS A 206 19.86 25.26 -21.76
CA CYS A 206 21.09 25.74 -21.13
C CYS A 206 21.20 25.41 -19.63
N SER A 207 20.08 25.32 -18.91
CA SER A 207 20.08 25.17 -17.45
C SER A 207 19.97 23.73 -16.96
N GLY A 208 19.35 22.83 -17.75
CA GLY A 208 19.04 21.47 -17.33
C GLY A 208 18.01 21.38 -16.19
N LEU A 209 17.30 22.47 -15.87
CA LEU A 209 16.25 22.49 -14.85
C LEU A 209 15.09 21.56 -15.24
N ARG A 210 14.42 20.97 -14.25
CA ARG A 210 13.13 20.31 -14.51
C ARG A 210 12.10 21.35 -14.92
N LEU A 211 11.13 20.96 -15.74
CA LEU A 211 10.07 21.87 -16.22
C LEU A 211 9.43 22.68 -15.08
N LYS A 212 8.99 22.00 -14.00
CA LYS A 212 8.38 22.69 -12.85
C LYS A 212 9.35 23.63 -12.12
N GLU A 213 10.63 23.26 -12.03
CA GLU A 213 11.65 24.11 -11.41
C GLU A 213 11.88 25.37 -12.24
N SER A 214 11.98 25.24 -13.57
CA SER A 214 12.19 26.37 -14.48
C SER A 214 11.03 27.37 -14.49
N LEU A 215 9.79 26.91 -14.26
CA LEU A 215 8.60 27.76 -14.16
C LEU A 215 8.50 28.49 -12.82
N ASN A 216 9.18 27.98 -11.79
CA ASN A 216 9.23 28.57 -10.46
C ASN A 216 10.53 29.34 -10.23
N LEU A 217 11.32 29.63 -11.27
CA LEU A 217 12.54 30.41 -11.17
C LEU A 217 12.22 31.90 -11.08
N TYR A 218 12.79 32.57 -10.09
CA TYR A 218 12.63 33.99 -9.83
C TYR A 218 13.98 34.59 -9.42
N TRP A 219 14.18 35.87 -9.73
CA TRP A 219 15.41 36.58 -9.37
C TRP A 219 15.27 37.34 -8.05
N ASP A 220 14.07 37.82 -7.73
CA ASP A 220 13.84 38.83 -6.68
C ASP A 220 12.74 38.45 -5.67
N ARG A 221 12.45 37.16 -5.47
CA ARG A 221 11.43 36.74 -4.47
C ARG A 221 12.09 36.67 -3.09
N GLU A 222 11.46 37.29 -2.10
CA GLU A 222 11.98 37.47 -0.73
C GLU A 222 11.51 36.39 0.26
N ASP A 223 10.80 35.36 -0.19
CA ASP A 223 10.17 34.36 0.67
C ASP A 223 11.03 33.11 0.98
#